data_AF-A0A1C7LWY6-F1
#
_entry.id   AF-A0A1C7LWY6-F1
#
_cell.length_a   1.000
_cell.length_b   1.000
_cell.length_c   1.000
_cell.angle_alpha   90.00
_cell.angle_beta   90.00
_cell.angle_gamma   90.00
#
_symmetry.space_group_name_H-M   'P 1'
#
loop_
_entity.id
_entity.type
_entity.pdbx_description
1 polymer ?
#
loop_
_entity_poly.entity_id
_entity_poly.type
_entity_poly.pdbx_seq_one_letter_code
_entity_poly.pdbx_strand_id
1 'polypeptide(L)'
;MERIIGDLGSEIKQHSNPYANLSQCAVQREQVNALKAMIPSLDPSRGLSIIPHSALKLEDGYVLLHARDVQDRNVTHEEARNSRILPE
;
A
#
# COMPACT_ATOMS: atom_id res chain seq x y z
N MET A 1 7.19 5.32 1.74
CA MET A 1 7.78 5.27 3.10
C MET A 1 6.93 6.02 4.12
N GLU A 2 6.39 7.19 3.76
CA GLU A 2 5.61 8.05 4.67
C GLU A 2 4.33 7.41 5.23
N ARG A 3 3.64 6.54 4.48
CA ARG A 3 2.50 5.76 5.00
C ARG A 3 2.88 4.92 6.22
N ILE A 4 4.02 4.24 6.16
CA ILE A 4 4.50 3.40 7.28
C ILE A 4 4.78 4.26 8.51
N ILE A 5 5.34 5.46 8.32
CA ILE A 5 5.65 6.39 9.41
C ILE A 5 4.37 7.01 10.01
N GLY A 6 3.40 7.39 9.17
CA GLY A 6 2.10 7.89 9.62
C GLY A 6 1.27 6.82 10.32
N ASP A 7 1.26 5.61 9.79
CA ASP A 7 0.59 4.45 10.40
C ASP A 7 1.24 4.12 11.76
N LEU A 8 2.57 4.06 11.84
CA LEU A 8 3.30 3.90 13.11
C LEU A 8 3.00 5.03 14.10
N GLY A 9 3.01 6.28 13.64
CA GLY A 9 2.68 7.44 14.48
C GLY A 9 1.26 7.38 15.02
N SER A 10 0.32 6.87 14.21
CA SER A 10 -1.07 6.66 14.60
C SER A 10 -1.26 5.47 15.56
N GLU A 11 -0.40 4.45 15.49
CA GLU A 11 -0.38 3.30 16.40
C GLU A 11 0.22 3.66 17.75
N ILE A 12 1.24 4.52 17.77
CA ILE A 12 1.95 4.89 18.98
C ILE A 12 1.00 5.55 19.99
N LYS A 13 0.15 6.51 19.57
CA LYS A 13 -0.99 7.20 20.23
C LYS A 13 -0.93 7.54 21.75
N GLN A 14 0.11 7.14 22.46
CA GLN A 14 0.30 7.23 23.90
C GLN A 14 1.77 7.59 24.16
N HIS A 15 2.01 8.85 24.50
CA HIS A 15 3.35 9.41 24.67
C HIS A 15 4.16 8.77 25.81
N SER A 16 3.51 8.06 26.74
CA SER A 16 4.15 7.52 27.95
C SER A 16 4.82 6.16 27.74
N ASN A 17 4.34 5.32 26.81
CA ASN A 17 4.96 4.02 26.53
C ASN A 17 4.80 3.61 25.05
N PRO A 18 5.45 4.35 24.13
CA PRO A 18 5.24 4.22 22.69
C PRO A 18 5.64 2.85 22.14
N TYR A 19 6.66 2.23 22.74
CA TYR A 19 7.20 0.94 22.29
C TYR A 19 6.29 -0.24 22.66
N ALA A 20 5.68 -0.22 23.86
CA ALA A 20 4.75 -1.25 24.28
C ALA A 20 3.46 -1.25 23.44
N ASN A 21 2.95 -0.06 23.10
CA ASN A 21 1.77 0.05 22.23
C ASN A 21 2.09 -0.43 20.79
N LEU A 22 3.20 0.04 20.21
CA LEU A 22 3.61 -0.36 18.86
C LEU A 22 3.83 -1.87 18.74
N SER A 23 4.48 -2.50 19.74
CA SER A 23 4.70 -3.95 19.74
C SER A 23 3.39 -4.72 19.83
N GLN A 24 2.41 -4.28 20.63
CA GLN A 24 1.09 -4.90 20.65
C GLN A 24 0.33 -4.76 19.33
N CYS A 25 0.37 -3.59 18.68
CA CYS A 25 -0.23 -3.39 17.35
C CYS A 25 0.44 -4.28 16.29
N ALA A 26 1.77 -4.37 16.30
CA ALA A 26 2.52 -5.23 15.40
C ALA A 26 2.12 -6.70 15.55
N VAL A 27 2.06 -7.20 16.79
CA VAL A 27 1.64 -8.59 17.08
C VAL A 27 0.21 -8.86 16.60
N GLN A 28 -0.73 -7.95 16.88
CA GLN A 28 -2.11 -8.11 16.43
C GLN A 28 -2.22 -8.15 14.89
N ARG A 29 -1.49 -7.27 14.20
CA ARG A 29 -1.47 -7.25 12.73
C ARG A 29 -0.80 -8.49 12.15
N GLU A 30 0.29 -8.94 12.74
CA GLU A 30 0.99 -10.15 12.32
C GLU A 30 0.08 -11.37 12.43
N GLN A 31 -0.65 -11.52 13.54
CA GLN A 31 -1.62 -12.61 13.72
C GLN A 31 -2.72 -12.59 12.65
N VAL A 32 -3.29 -11.41 12.37
CA VAL A 32 -4.32 -11.26 11.32
C VAL A 32 -3.74 -11.56 9.94
N ASN A 33 -2.53 -11.08 9.64
CA ASN A 33 -1.87 -11.34 8.37
C ASN A 33 -1.51 -12.81 8.20
N ALA A 34 -1.04 -13.48 9.26
CA ALA A 34 -0.76 -14.91 9.27
C ALA A 34 -2.03 -15.72 8.99
N LEU A 35 -3.16 -15.36 9.61
CA LEU A 35 -4.45 -16.01 9.36
C LEU A 35 -4.92 -15.80 7.92
N LYS A 36 -4.79 -14.59 7.37
CA LYS A 36 -5.11 -14.31 5.95
C LYS A 36 -4.20 -15.06 4.99
N ALA A 37 -2.92 -15.24 5.32
CA ALA A 37 -1.98 -16.00 4.50
C ALA A 37 -2.31 -17.50 4.51
N MET A 38 -2.65 -18.07 5.66
CA MET A 38 -3.01 -19.48 5.81
C MET A 38 -4.40 -19.80 5.26
N ILE A 39 -5.36 -18.89 5.43
CA ILE A 39 -6.75 -19.07 5.00
C ILE A 39 -7.16 -17.85 4.16
N PRO A 40 -6.85 -17.87 2.86
CA PRO A 40 -7.02 -16.69 2.02
C PRO A 40 -8.48 -16.25 1.81
N SER A 41 -9.46 -17.12 2.09
CA SER A 41 -10.89 -16.75 2.06
C SER A 41 -11.30 -15.80 3.19
N LEU A 42 -10.48 -15.65 4.24
CA LEU A 42 -10.70 -14.70 5.33
C LEU A 42 -10.30 -13.27 4.97
N ASP A 43 -9.61 -13.06 3.85
CA ASP A 43 -9.24 -11.73 3.42
C ASP A 43 -10.36 -11.11 2.57
N PRO A 44 -11.13 -10.13 3.11
CA PRO A 44 -12.23 -9.50 2.38
C PRO A 44 -11.75 -8.67 1.18
N SER A 45 -10.45 -8.36 1.13
CA SER A 45 -9.86 -7.67 -0.03
C SER A 45 -9.51 -8.63 -1.18
N ARG A 46 -9.47 -9.94 -0.90
CA ARG A 46 -9.12 -10.96 -1.87
C ARG A 46 -10.29 -11.19 -2.82
N GLY A 47 -10.08 -10.89 -4.10
CA GLY A 47 -11.11 -10.98 -5.14
C GLY A 47 -11.88 -9.69 -5.39
N LEU A 48 -11.66 -8.63 -4.59
CA LEU A 48 -12.05 -7.27 -4.97
C LEU A 48 -11.09 -6.78 -6.04
N SER A 49 -11.39 -7.13 -7.30
CA SER A 49 -10.73 -6.56 -8.48
C SER A 49 -11.21 -5.12 -8.70
N ILE A 50 -11.08 -4.26 -7.68
CA ILE A 50 -11.20 -2.80 -7.86
C ILE A 50 -9.89 -2.36 -8.50
N ILE A 51 -9.80 -2.62 -9.80
CA ILE A 51 -8.72 -2.12 -10.63
C ILE A 51 -9.03 -0.65 -10.84
N PRO A 52 -8.15 0.26 -10.39
CA PRO A 52 -8.32 1.68 -10.68
C PRO A 52 -8.44 1.88 -12.19
N HIS A 53 -9.25 2.84 -12.63
CA HIS A 53 -9.53 3.05 -14.05
C HIS A 53 -8.26 3.20 -14.92
N SER A 54 -7.20 3.77 -14.35
CA SER A 54 -5.91 3.99 -15.01
C SER A 54 -4.89 2.85 -14.84
N ALA A 55 -5.30 1.69 -14.36
CA ALA A 55 -4.40 0.56 -14.12
C ALA A 55 -4.44 -0.44 -15.29
N LEU A 56 -3.26 -0.88 -15.73
CA LEU A 56 -3.04 -1.78 -16.86
C LEU A 56 -2.97 -3.23 -16.38
N LYS A 57 -3.77 -4.13 -16.94
CA LYS A 57 -3.67 -5.58 -16.66
C LYS A 57 -2.48 -6.17 -17.42
N LEU A 58 -1.68 -6.98 -16.74
CA LEU A 58 -0.60 -7.78 -17.30
C LEU A 58 -1.06 -9.23 -17.49
N GLU A 59 -0.41 -9.96 -18.40
CA GLU A 59 -0.83 -11.31 -18.81
C GLU A 59 -0.82 -12.34 -17.66
N ASP A 60 0.05 -12.18 -16.67
CA ASP A 60 0.22 -13.10 -15.53
C ASP A 60 -0.74 -12.83 -14.35
N GLY A 61 -1.84 -12.11 -14.57
CA GLY A 61 -2.81 -11.77 -13.53
C GLY A 61 -2.34 -10.66 -12.58
N TYR A 62 -1.25 -9.98 -12.92
CA TYR A 62 -0.80 -8.76 -12.25
C TYR A 62 -1.48 -7.52 -12.84
N VAL A 63 -1.53 -6.45 -12.05
CA VAL A 63 -2.08 -5.17 -12.46
C VAL A 63 -1.05 -4.09 -12.20
N LEU A 64 -0.61 -3.40 -13.24
CA LEU A 64 0.27 -2.25 -13.18
C LEU A 64 -0.54 -1.00 -12.87
N LEU A 65 -0.33 -0.41 -11.70
CA LEU A 65 -0.99 0.83 -11.29
C LEU A 65 -0.33 2.04 -11.97
N HIS A 66 -1.12 3.05 -12.31
CA HIS A 66 -0.59 4.31 -12.82
C HIS A 66 0.37 4.95 -11.81
N ALA A 67 1.45 5.56 -12.31
CA ALA A 67 2.38 6.31 -11.50
C ALA A 67 1.64 7.44 -10.77
N ARG A 68 1.62 7.42 -9.44
CA ARG A 68 0.96 8.43 -8.64
C ARG A 68 2.02 9.18 -7.85
N ASP A 69 2.32 10.40 -8.28
CA ASP A 69 3.10 11.30 -7.45
C ASP A 69 2.19 11.90 -6.38
N VAL A 70 2.63 11.82 -5.12
CA VAL A 70 1.86 12.32 -3.97
C VAL A 70 2.28 13.74 -3.64
N GLN A 71 3.45 14.17 -4.13
CA GLN A 71 4.00 15.49 -3.95
C GLN A 71 3.86 16.28 -5.25
N ASP A 72 3.39 17.52 -5.16
CA ASP A 72 3.49 18.46 -6.26
C ASP A 72 4.95 18.90 -6.39
N ARG A 73 5.71 18.16 -7.20
CA ARG A 73 7.12 18.45 -7.48
C ARG A 73 7.31 18.67 -8.96
N ASN A 74 8.28 19.52 -9.29
CA ASN A 74 8.65 19.78 -10.67
C ASN A 74 9.27 18.52 -11.27
N VAL A 75 8.48 17.79 -12.04
CA VAL A 75 8.92 16.58 -12.75
C VAL A 75 9.74 17.00 -13.95
N THR A 76 10.93 16.43 -14.11
CA THR A 76 11.77 16.73 -15.28
C THR A 76 11.11 16.23 -16.57
N HIS A 77 11.48 16.82 -17.72
CA HIS A 77 10.89 16.45 -19.01
C HIS A 77 11.01 14.95 -19.33
N GLU A 78 12.14 14.33 -18.94
CA GLU A 78 12.38 12.89 -19.14
C GLU A 78 11.50 12.01 -18.24
N GLU A 79 11.28 12.41 -16.99
CA GLU A 79 10.38 11.70 -16.05
C GLU A 79 8.91 11.81 -16.49
N ALA A 80 8.51 12.97 -17.02
CA ALA A 80 7.18 13.17 -17.58
C ALA A 80 6.96 12.32 -18.85
N ARG A 81 7.99 12.17 -19.68
CA ARG A 81 7.96 11.30 -20.86
C ARG A 81 7.76 9.84 -20.46
N ASN A 82 8.52 9.34 -19.48
CA ASN A 82 8.41 7.96 -19.00
C ASN A 82 7.05 7.63 -18.38
N SER A 83 6.42 8.61 -17.73
CA SER A 83 5.06 8.48 -17.19
C SER A 83 3.99 8.37 -18.29
N ARG A 84 4.30 8.77 -19.52
CA ARG A 84 3.38 8.82 -20.68
C ARG A 84 3.54 7.63 -21.64
N ILE A 85 4.46 6.69 -21.35
CA ILE A 85 4.72 5.49 -22.18
C ILE A 85 3.70 4.36 -21.88
N LEU A 86 2.82 4.52 -20.88
CA LEU A 86 1.69 3.60 -20.69
C LEU A 86 0.64 3.87 -21.79
N PRO A 87 0.28 2.87 -22.62
CA PRO A 87 -0.75 3.03 -23.64
C PRO A 87 -2.12 3.28 -23.00
N GLU A 88 -2.98 4.06 -23.69
CA GLU A 88 -4.41 4.25 -23.35
C GLU A 88 -5.23 2.97 -23.48
#